data_AF-A0A482RQA6-F1
#
_entry.id   AF-A0A482RQA6-F1
#
_cell.length_a   1.000
_cell.length_b   1.000
_cell.length_c   1.000
_cell.angle_alpha   90.00
_cell.angle_beta   90.00
_cell.angle_gamma   90.00
#
_symmetry.space_group_name_H-M   'P 1'
#
loop_
_entity.id
_entity.type
_entity.pdbx_description
1 polymer ?
#
loop_
_entity_poly.entity_id
_entity_poly.type
_entity_poly.pdbx_seq_one_letter_code
_entity_poly.pdbx_strand_id
1 'polypeptide(L)'
;MLRAPHPPSSLQLHMNGYCRSVLWPILHSTAPSSAYSVQAHESCGEVSTAEWAAGVPMTEELMYAAYDHVCQLFADMARDVAGPNDMLFVHDYELMLVPGKIRAMVCVCAVARWRP
;
A
#
# COMPACT_ATOMS: atom_id res chain seq x y z
N MET A 1 -28.90 10.39 17.66
CA MET A 1 -27.44 10.62 17.74
C MET A 1 -26.83 10.17 16.43
N LEU A 2 -26.47 11.09 15.54
CA LEU A 2 -25.74 10.75 14.31
C LEU A 2 -24.26 10.66 14.67
N ARG A 3 -23.70 9.45 14.67
CA ARG A 3 -22.27 9.22 14.86
C ARG A 3 -21.57 9.78 13.62
N ALA A 4 -20.68 10.76 13.79
CA ALA A 4 -19.89 11.27 12.68
C ALA A 4 -19.11 10.10 12.05
N PRO A 5 -19.08 9.99 10.71
CA PRO A 5 -18.36 8.92 10.05
C PRO A 5 -16.86 9.01 10.40
N HIS A 6 -16.27 7.88 10.74
CA HIS A 6 -14.87 7.80 11.14
C HIS A 6 -13.98 8.05 9.90
N PRO A 7 -12.88 8.83 10.02
CA PRO A 7 -11.95 8.99 8.92
C PRO A 7 -11.38 7.63 8.51
N PRO A 8 -11.07 7.41 7.22
CA PRO A 8 -10.53 6.14 6.74
C PRO A 8 -9.20 5.85 7.46
N SER A 9 -9.03 4.59 7.88
CA SER A 9 -7.78 4.15 8.50
C SER A 9 -6.62 4.20 7.49
N SER A 10 -5.38 4.28 7.96
CA SER A 10 -4.19 4.19 7.11
C SER A 10 -4.17 2.91 6.26
N LEU A 11 -4.74 1.81 6.78
CA LEU A 11 -4.90 0.55 6.05
C LEU A 11 -5.89 0.69 4.88
N GLN A 12 -6.99 1.41 5.07
CA GLN A 12 -7.98 1.67 4.01
C GLN A 12 -7.38 2.50 2.87
N LEU A 13 -6.65 3.58 3.21
CA LEU A 13 -5.98 4.44 2.23
C LEU A 13 -4.83 3.72 1.50
N HIS A 14 -4.11 2.83 2.19
CA HIS A 14 -3.04 2.03 1.62
C HIS A 14 -3.55 0.92 0.70
N MET A 15 -4.29 -0.06 1.25
CA MET A 15 -4.67 -1.27 0.51
C MET A 15 -5.79 -0.99 -0.50
N ASN A 16 -6.93 -0.48 -0.02
CA ASN A 16 -8.10 -0.25 -0.87
C ASN A 16 -7.95 1.02 -1.70
N GLY A 17 -7.22 2.01 -1.20
CA GLY A 17 -6.84 3.19 -1.97
C GLY A 17 -5.69 2.89 -2.94
N TYR A 18 -4.46 3.15 -2.54
CA TYR A 18 -3.33 3.17 -3.48
C TYR A 18 -3.06 1.82 -4.16
N CYS A 19 -2.99 0.73 -3.40
CA CYS A 19 -2.63 -0.59 -3.95
C CYS A 19 -3.65 -1.08 -4.97
N ARG A 20 -4.94 -1.07 -4.61
CA ARG A 20 -6.02 -1.66 -5.42
C ARG A 20 -6.55 -0.74 -6.52
N SER A 21 -6.58 0.57 -6.29
CA SER A 21 -7.12 1.53 -7.28
C SER A 21 -6.07 2.17 -8.19
N VAL A 22 -4.78 2.17 -7.79
CA VAL A 22 -3.70 2.78 -8.57
C VAL A 22 -2.71 1.72 -9.05
N LEU A 23 -2.04 1.00 -8.14
CA LEU A 23 -0.98 0.06 -8.52
C LEU A 23 -1.50 -1.14 -9.30
N TRP A 24 -2.58 -1.77 -8.81
CA TRP A 24 -3.12 -2.97 -9.43
C TRP A 24 -3.49 -2.75 -10.92
N PRO A 25 -4.25 -1.70 -11.30
CA PRO A 25 -4.54 -1.45 -12.70
C PRO A 25 -3.29 -1.29 -13.57
N ILE A 26 -2.33 -0.48 -13.10
CA ILE A 26 -1.06 -0.20 -13.80
C ILE A 26 -0.29 -1.50 -14.04
N LEU A 27 -0.12 -2.32 -13.00
CA LEU A 27 0.64 -3.57 -13.07
C LEU A 27 -0.06 -4.63 -13.92
N HIS A 28 -1.38 -4.52 -14.10
CA HIS A 28 -2.17 -5.38 -14.98
C HIS A 28 -2.39 -4.78 -16.37
N SER A 29 -1.63 -3.75 -16.75
CA SER A 29 -1.73 -3.07 -18.05
C SER A 29 -3.15 -2.59 -18.38
N THR A 30 -3.94 -2.31 -17.34
CA THR A 30 -5.26 -1.69 -17.49
C THR A 30 -5.08 -0.19 -17.27
N ALA A 31 -5.66 0.61 -18.16
CA ALA A 31 -5.51 2.05 -18.07
C ALA A 31 -6.05 2.54 -16.72
N PRO A 32 -5.31 3.36 -15.95
CA PRO A 32 -5.80 3.92 -14.70
C PRO A 32 -6.94 4.94 -14.91
N SER A 33 -7.38 5.16 -16.16
CA SER A 33 -8.15 6.33 -16.59
C SER A 33 -9.56 6.05 -17.10
N SER A 34 -10.26 5.02 -16.62
CA SER A 34 -11.71 5.01 -16.84
C SER A 34 -12.43 4.50 -15.61
N ALA A 35 -13.67 4.96 -15.41
CA ALA A 35 -14.57 4.48 -14.36
C ALA A 35 -14.62 2.94 -14.24
N TYR A 36 -14.22 2.24 -15.30
CA TYR A 36 -14.00 0.80 -15.37
C TYR A 36 -12.94 0.25 -14.40
N SER A 37 -11.81 0.93 -14.16
CA SER A 37 -10.73 0.42 -13.31
C SER A 37 -11.13 0.39 -11.84
N VAL A 38 -11.98 1.36 -11.44
CA VAL A 38 -12.64 1.41 -10.13
C VAL A 38 -13.74 0.34 -10.04
N GLN A 39 -14.60 0.22 -11.07
CA GLN A 39 -15.69 -0.78 -11.11
C GLN A 39 -15.22 -2.23 -11.20
N ALA A 40 -14.13 -2.52 -11.91
CA ALA A 40 -13.56 -3.87 -12.03
C ALA A 40 -12.91 -4.34 -10.73
N HIS A 41 -12.60 -3.42 -9.82
CA HIS A 41 -12.14 -3.74 -8.47
C HIS A 41 -13.30 -3.93 -7.49
N GLU A 42 -14.40 -3.18 -7.64
CA GLU A 42 -15.64 -3.35 -6.85
C GLU A 42 -16.24 -4.77 -6.99
N SER A 43 -15.99 -5.46 -8.11
CA SER A 43 -16.51 -6.81 -8.36
C SER A 43 -15.73 -7.95 -7.69
N CYS A 44 -14.53 -7.70 -7.14
CA CYS A 44 -13.69 -8.70 -6.47
C CYS A 44 -13.75 -8.66 -4.93
N GLY A 45 -14.70 -7.93 -4.38
CA GLY A 45 -15.00 -7.90 -2.94
C GLY A 45 -15.75 -6.64 -2.59
N GLU A 46 -17.03 -6.77 -2.21
CA GLU A 46 -17.90 -5.66 -1.86
C GLU A 46 -17.29 -4.79 -0.76
N VAL A 47 -16.74 -3.64 -1.13
CA VAL A 47 -16.65 -2.50 -0.22
C VAL A 47 -17.75 -1.54 -0.66
N SER A 48 -18.84 -1.55 0.10
CA SER A 48 -20.01 -0.73 -0.15
C SER A 48 -19.65 0.75 -0.22
N THR A 49 -20.20 1.41 -1.24
CA THR A 49 -20.07 2.85 -1.44
C THR A 49 -20.67 3.69 -0.31
N ALA A 50 -21.48 3.05 0.55
CA ALA A 50 -22.22 3.69 1.62
C ALA A 50 -21.39 3.99 2.88
N GLU A 51 -20.21 3.39 3.06
CA GLU A 51 -19.31 3.72 4.18
C GLU A 51 -18.48 5.00 3.91
N TRP A 52 -18.65 5.64 2.76
CA TRP A 52 -17.80 6.73 2.25
C TRP A 52 -18.31 8.14 2.58
N ALA A 53 -19.19 8.27 3.57
CA ALA A 53 -19.88 9.52 3.93
C ALA A 53 -19.06 10.51 4.80
N ALA A 54 -17.80 10.21 5.15
CA ALA A 54 -16.92 11.19 5.79
C ALA A 54 -16.22 11.99 4.70
N GLY A 55 -16.62 13.24 4.47
CA GLY A 55 -16.13 14.16 3.42
C GLY A 55 -14.63 14.54 3.46
N VAL A 56 -13.74 13.60 3.75
CA VAL A 56 -12.30 13.69 3.44
C VAL A 56 -12.13 13.13 2.02
N PRO A 57 -11.75 13.95 1.02
CA PRO A 57 -11.52 13.44 -0.32
C PRO A 57 -10.35 12.45 -0.31
N MET A 58 -10.57 11.24 -0.84
CA MET A 58 -9.55 10.22 -1.01
C MET A 58 -8.67 10.56 -2.22
N THR A 59 -7.83 11.59 -2.10
CA THR A 59 -6.96 12.02 -3.20
C THR A 59 -5.79 11.06 -3.39
N GLU A 60 -5.22 11.03 -4.60
CA GLU A 60 -4.05 10.20 -4.90
C GLU A 60 -2.88 10.50 -3.96
N GLU A 61 -2.69 11.77 -3.59
CA GLU A 61 -1.66 12.19 -2.65
C GLU A 61 -1.86 11.60 -1.26
N LEU A 62 -3.11 11.57 -0.75
CA LEU A 62 -3.41 10.97 0.55
C LEU A 62 -3.26 9.45 0.53
N MET A 63 -3.66 8.82 -0.57
CA MET A 63 -3.48 7.37 -0.78
C MET A 63 -1.99 7.01 -0.84
N TYR A 64 -1.20 7.77 -1.61
CA TYR A 64 0.25 7.58 -1.70
C TYR A 64 0.94 7.83 -0.36
N ALA A 65 0.56 8.89 0.37
CA ALA A 65 1.11 9.17 1.69
C ALA A 65 0.85 8.02 2.68
N ALA A 66 -0.35 7.43 2.65
CA ALA A 66 -0.65 6.24 3.44
C ALA A 66 0.17 5.03 2.99
N TYR A 67 0.38 4.85 1.68
CA TYR A 67 1.22 3.79 1.13
C TYR A 67 2.69 3.90 1.55
N ASP A 68 3.27 5.10 1.47
CA ASP A 68 4.62 5.35 1.94
C ASP A 68 4.76 5.12 3.45
N HIS A 69 3.77 5.58 4.23
CA HIS A 69 3.75 5.40 5.68
C HIS A 69 3.67 3.93 6.09
N VAL A 70 2.79 3.12 5.47
CA VAL A 70 2.72 1.69 5.75
C VAL A 70 4.01 0.99 5.35
N CYS A 71 4.59 1.30 4.19
CA CYS A 71 5.91 0.77 3.81
C CYS A 71 7.00 1.14 4.82
N GLN A 72 6.95 2.32 5.43
CA GLN A 72 7.89 2.71 6.47
C GLN A 72 7.71 1.87 7.74
N LEU A 73 6.48 1.65 8.19
CA LEU A 73 6.19 0.77 9.34
C LEU A 73 6.72 -0.65 9.12
N PHE A 74 6.53 -1.21 7.92
CA PHE A 74 7.10 -2.52 7.57
C PHE A 74 8.63 -2.53 7.58
N ALA A 75 9.26 -1.47 7.06
CA ALA A 75 10.71 -1.36 7.05
C ALA A 75 11.28 -1.23 8.48
N ASP A 76 10.62 -0.48 9.36
CA ASP A 76 10.99 -0.34 10.76
C ASP A 76 10.86 -1.67 11.51
N MET A 77 9.75 -2.38 11.34
CA MET A 77 9.56 -3.72 11.94
C MET A 77 10.59 -4.72 11.43
N ALA A 78 10.87 -4.72 10.13
CA ALA A 78 11.87 -5.60 9.54
C ALA A 78 13.28 -5.31 10.07
N ARG A 79 13.65 -4.03 10.23
CA ARG A 79 14.92 -3.63 10.84
C ARG A 79 15.05 -4.17 12.27
N ASP A 80 13.99 -4.09 13.05
CA ASP A 80 14.05 -4.46 14.47
C ASP A 80 14.17 -5.98 14.69
N VAL A 81 13.81 -6.80 13.68
CA VAL A 81 13.92 -8.27 13.74
C VAL A 81 15.09 -8.84 12.94
N ALA A 82 15.58 -8.14 11.92
CA ALA A 82 16.62 -8.64 11.03
C ALA A 82 18.02 -8.54 11.65
N GLY A 83 18.73 -9.67 11.70
CA GLY A 83 20.12 -9.75 12.10
C GLY A 83 21.11 -9.45 10.97
N PRO A 84 22.40 -9.27 11.30
CA PRO A 84 23.46 -9.19 10.30
C PRO A 84 23.50 -10.43 9.41
N ASN A 85 23.58 -10.23 8.09
CA ASN A 85 23.57 -11.27 7.05
C ASN A 85 22.24 -12.04 6.87
N ASP A 86 21.16 -11.63 7.53
CA ASP A 86 19.84 -12.18 7.24
C ASP A 86 19.38 -11.80 5.83
N MET A 87 18.62 -12.70 5.22
CA MET A 87 17.98 -12.48 3.94
C MET A 87 16.53 -12.08 4.14
N LEU A 88 16.18 -10.89 3.65
CA LEU A 88 14.80 -10.39 3.70
C LEU A 88 14.12 -10.59 2.35
N PHE A 89 12.99 -11.30 2.37
CA PHE A 89 12.08 -11.45 1.25
C PHE A 89 10.90 -10.51 1.41
N VAL A 90 10.79 -9.53 0.51
CA VAL A 90 9.64 -8.65 0.42
C VAL A 90 8.73 -9.18 -0.68
N HIS A 91 7.47 -9.41 -0.34
CA HIS A 91 6.50 -10.00 -1.25
C HIS A 91 5.53 -8.95 -1.77
N ASP A 92 5.27 -9.07 -3.07
CA ASP A 92 4.17 -8.42 -3.78
C ASP A 92 4.26 -6.88 -3.89
N TYR A 93 3.30 -6.28 -4.59
CA TYR A 93 3.36 -4.86 -4.97
C TYR A 93 2.98 -3.89 -3.85
N GLU A 94 2.37 -4.36 -2.77
CA GLU A 94 1.97 -3.54 -1.63
C GLU A 94 3.17 -3.02 -0.83
N LEU A 95 4.35 -3.63 -1.00
CA LEU A 95 5.54 -3.34 -0.19
C LEU A 95 6.75 -2.91 -1.04
N MET A 96 6.55 -2.44 -2.28
CA MET A 96 7.66 -2.15 -3.20
C MET A 96 8.66 -1.10 -2.70
N LEU A 97 8.28 -0.22 -1.76
CA LEU A 97 9.19 0.76 -1.18
C LEU A 97 10.04 0.22 -0.02
N VAL A 98 9.61 -0.88 0.61
CA VAL A 98 10.26 -1.47 1.78
C VAL A 98 11.75 -1.80 1.51
N PRO A 99 12.14 -2.42 0.37
CA PRO A 99 13.55 -2.67 0.06
C PRO A 99 14.44 -1.43 0.09
N GLY A 100 13.95 -0.31 -0.46
CA GLY A 100 14.69 0.96 -0.48
C GLY A 100 14.82 1.57 0.90
N LYS A 101 13.72 1.58 1.66
CA LYS A 101 13.68 2.09 3.04
C LYS A 101 14.61 1.31 3.96
N ILE A 102 14.61 -0.03 3.91
CA ILE A 102 15.52 -0.86 4.72
C ILE A 102 16.99 -0.57 4.40
N ARG A 103 17.37 -0.48 3.12
CA ARG A 103 18.75 -0.19 2.71
C ARG A 103 19.23 1.19 3.15
N ALA A 104 18.32 2.17 3.26
CA ALA A 104 18.66 3.49 3.77
C ALA A 104 18.92 3.49 5.29
N MET A 105 18.34 2.55 6.03
CA MET A 105 18.48 2.44 7.49
C MET A 105 19.59 1.48 7.93
N VAL A 106 19.83 0.42 7.16
CA VAL A 106 20.75 -0.66 7.54
C VAL A 106 21.81 -0.88 6.45
N CYS A 107 23.07 -0.65 6.81
CA CYS A 107 24.22 -0.77 5.89
C CYS A 107 24.55 -2.23 5.49
N VAL A 108 23.95 -3.24 6.13
CA VAL A 108 24.48 -4.63 6.12
C VAL A 108 23.47 -5.76 5.81
N CYS A 109 22.18 -5.49 5.59
CA CYS A 109 21.22 -6.56 5.28
C CYS A 109 21.08 -6.78 3.76
N ALA A 110 21.19 -8.03 3.32
CA ALA A 110 20.93 -8.39 1.94
C ALA A 110 19.42 -8.46 1.71
N VAL A 111 18.83 -7.42 1.12
CA VAL A 111 17.48 -7.54 0.56
C VAL A 111 17.61 -8.38 -0.71
N ALA A 112 16.87 -9.50 -0.76
CA ALA A 112 17.10 -10.57 -1.72
C ALA A 112 17.32 -10.04 -3.16
N ARG A 113 18.54 -10.24 -3.67
CA ARG A 113 18.88 -10.07 -5.08
C ARG A 113 18.91 -11.47 -5.68
N TRP A 114 17.88 -11.81 -6.45
CA TRP A 114 17.87 -13.08 -7.19
C TRP A 114 19.12 -13.15 -8.08
N ARG A 115 19.94 -14.18 -7.90
CA ARG A 115 21.06 -14.50 -8.79
C ARG A 115 20.67 -15.73 -9.61
N PRO A 116 20.68 -15.65 -10.96
CA PRO A 116 20.46 -16.81 -11.83
C PRO A 116 21.55 -17.87 -11.65
#